data_AF-A0A530YMC2-F1
#
_entry.id   AF-A0A530YMC2-F1
#
_cell.length_a   1.000
_cell.length_b   1.000
_cell.length_c   1.000
_cell.angle_alpha   90.00
_cell.angle_beta   90.00
_cell.angle_gamma   90.00
#
_symmetry.space_group_name_H-M   'P 1'
#
loop_
_entity.id
_entity.type
_entity.pdbx_description
1 polymer ?
#
loop_
_entity_poly.entity_id
_entity_poly.type
_entity_poly.pdbx_seq_one_letter_code
_entity_poly.pdbx_strand_id
1 'polypeptide(L)'
;HDLWLRYWLAAGGIDPNKDVSTIVVPPPQMVANMKVGNMDVFCVGEPWNEQLVHQGVGFTAATTGELWKGHPEKALGLRAAFIDKNPNATKAILMAVMEAQQWCEAMENKDEMAAIIGKRQWMNVPTADIIGRLKGDINYGNDRVATGTDLYMKFWKGGVSYPFKSHDSWFLAENIRWGKFAATTDIKALVDQVNREDLWREAAKDLGVAAADIPASPSRGVETFFDGKIFDPANPSAYLDSLKIKASA
;
A
#
# COMPACT_ATOMS: atom_id res chain seq x y z
N HIS A 1 4.08 -2.31 -4.89
CA HIS A 1 5.31 -3.13 -4.65
C HIS A 1 6.46 -2.75 -5.57
N ASP A 2 6.31 -2.78 -6.90
CA ASP A 2 7.38 -2.32 -7.82
C ASP A 2 7.91 -0.92 -7.45
N LEU A 3 7.00 0.06 -7.30
CA LEU A 3 7.37 1.41 -6.91
C LEU A 3 8.09 1.50 -5.55
N TRP A 4 7.68 0.71 -4.56
CA TRP A 4 8.33 0.69 -3.23
C TRP A 4 9.78 0.21 -3.33
N LEU A 5 9.99 -0.89 -4.06
CA LEU A 5 11.33 -1.43 -4.28
C LEU A 5 12.21 -0.46 -5.07
N ARG A 6 11.67 0.10 -6.16
CA ARG A 6 12.36 1.10 -6.98
C ARG A 6 12.71 2.35 -6.19
N TYR A 7 11.81 2.83 -5.33
CA TYR A 7 12.04 3.99 -4.50
C TYR A 7 13.16 3.74 -3.50
N TRP A 8 13.11 2.61 -2.78
CA TRP A 8 14.12 2.23 -1.81
C TRP A 8 15.51 2.06 -2.45
N LEU A 9 15.60 1.35 -3.59
CA LEU A 9 16.85 1.18 -4.34
C LEU A 9 17.40 2.53 -4.84
N ALA A 10 16.55 3.36 -5.45
CA ALA A 10 16.96 4.65 -6.01
C ALA A 10 17.41 5.65 -4.94
N ALA A 11 16.77 5.64 -3.76
CA ALA A 11 17.20 6.43 -2.62
C ALA A 11 18.57 5.97 -2.08
N GLY A 12 18.87 4.68 -2.20
CA GLY A 12 20.20 4.09 -1.94
C GLY A 12 21.22 4.27 -3.05
N GLY A 13 20.87 4.97 -4.15
CA GLY A 13 21.78 5.21 -5.28
C GLY A 13 21.88 4.07 -6.30
N ILE A 14 20.98 3.07 -6.23
CA ILE A 14 20.93 1.93 -7.16
C ILE A 14 19.84 2.20 -8.22
N ASP A 15 20.20 2.20 -9.50
CA ASP A 15 19.26 2.37 -10.61
C ASP A 15 18.55 1.04 -10.92
N PRO A 16 17.23 0.91 -10.65
CA PRO A 16 16.49 -0.34 -10.83
C PRO A 16 16.28 -0.74 -12.31
N ASN A 17 16.71 0.10 -13.26
CA ASN A 17 16.70 -0.22 -14.70
C ASN A 17 18.10 -0.54 -15.26
N LYS A 18 19.18 -0.37 -14.49
CA LYS A 18 20.56 -0.57 -14.97
C LYS A 18 21.38 -1.48 -14.07
N ASP A 19 21.31 -1.26 -12.76
CA ASP A 19 22.20 -1.90 -11.79
C ASP A 19 21.65 -3.24 -11.31
N VAL A 20 20.34 -3.46 -11.46
CA VAL A 20 19.65 -4.71 -11.11
C VAL A 20 18.59 -5.07 -12.15
N SER A 21 18.11 -6.31 -12.10
CA SER A 21 16.96 -6.77 -12.88
C SER A 21 15.71 -6.85 -11.99
N THR A 22 14.61 -6.25 -12.45
CA THR A 22 13.30 -6.39 -11.79
C THR A 22 12.46 -7.45 -12.49
N ILE A 23 11.98 -8.44 -11.72
CA ILE A 23 11.14 -9.54 -12.21
C ILE A 23 9.81 -9.57 -11.47
N VAL A 24 8.80 -10.17 -12.09
CA VAL A 24 7.47 -10.32 -11.48
C VAL A 24 7.32 -11.75 -10.97
N VAL A 25 7.03 -11.88 -9.68
CA VAL A 25 6.73 -13.16 -9.03
C VAL A 25 5.42 -13.01 -8.26
N PRO A 26 4.49 -13.98 -8.34
CA PRO A 26 3.27 -13.95 -7.52
C PRO A 26 3.58 -13.94 -6.02
N PRO A 27 2.88 -13.13 -5.19
CA PRO A 27 3.17 -13.03 -3.75
C PRO A 27 3.31 -14.37 -3.00
N PRO A 28 2.44 -15.38 -3.20
CA PRO A 28 2.56 -16.68 -2.51
C PRO A 28 3.80 -17.49 -2.91
N GLN A 29 4.52 -17.09 -3.95
CA GLN A 29 5.70 -17.77 -4.47
C GLN A 29 7.01 -17.07 -4.11
N MET A 30 6.96 -15.90 -3.43
CA MET A 30 8.15 -15.09 -3.13
C MET A 30 9.17 -15.86 -2.28
N VAL A 31 8.74 -16.41 -1.13
CA VAL A 31 9.62 -17.15 -0.20
C VAL A 31 10.24 -18.37 -0.88
N ALA A 32 9.43 -19.13 -1.63
CA ALA A 32 9.89 -20.32 -2.34
C ALA A 32 10.94 -19.99 -3.43
N ASN A 33 10.73 -18.91 -4.18
CA ASN A 33 11.69 -18.49 -5.21
C ASN A 33 12.99 -17.93 -4.63
N MET A 34 12.94 -17.18 -3.52
CA MET A 34 14.15 -16.73 -2.82
C MET A 34 14.94 -17.93 -2.26
N LYS A 35 14.25 -18.91 -1.69
CA LYS A 35 14.88 -20.12 -1.11
C LYS A 35 15.72 -20.92 -2.11
N VAL A 36 15.36 -20.89 -3.40
CA VAL A 36 16.11 -21.58 -4.47
C VAL A 36 17.12 -20.68 -5.18
N GLY A 37 17.33 -19.45 -4.70
CA GLY A 37 18.31 -18.51 -5.24
C GLY A 37 17.90 -17.80 -6.52
N ASN A 38 16.60 -17.73 -6.85
CA ASN A 38 16.12 -17.04 -8.05
C ASN A 38 16.02 -15.51 -7.89
N MET A 39 16.13 -14.99 -6.66
CA MET A 39 16.13 -13.55 -6.37
C MET A 39 16.84 -13.23 -5.06
N ASP A 40 17.47 -12.06 -5.00
CA ASP A 40 18.19 -11.57 -3.82
C ASP A 40 17.33 -10.71 -2.89
N VAL A 41 16.33 -10.02 -3.46
CA VAL A 41 15.45 -9.08 -2.74
C VAL A 41 14.05 -9.14 -3.35
N PHE A 42 13.01 -9.07 -2.51
CA PHE A 42 11.64 -8.83 -2.96
C PHE A 42 10.96 -7.72 -2.15
N CYS A 43 9.93 -7.11 -2.74
CA CYS A 43 8.97 -6.28 -2.03
C CYS A 43 7.57 -6.90 -2.19
N VAL A 44 6.95 -7.23 -1.05
CA VAL A 44 5.64 -7.89 -1.02
C VAL A 44 4.90 -7.51 0.26
N GLY A 45 3.57 -7.53 0.23
CA GLY A 45 2.76 -7.34 1.44
C GLY A 45 2.83 -8.54 2.39
N GLU A 46 2.32 -8.36 3.60
CA GLU A 46 2.20 -9.46 4.57
C GLU A 46 1.29 -10.59 4.05
N PRO A 47 1.50 -11.86 4.47
CA PRO A 47 2.36 -12.32 5.57
C PRO A 47 3.74 -12.85 5.14
N TRP A 48 4.10 -12.67 3.87
CA TRP A 48 5.27 -13.36 3.30
C TRP A 48 6.61 -12.91 3.90
N ASN A 49 6.68 -11.70 4.47
CA ASN A 49 7.87 -11.19 5.12
C ASN A 49 8.11 -11.86 6.48
N GLU A 50 7.06 -12.07 7.28
CA GLU A 50 7.18 -12.86 8.53
C GLU A 50 7.48 -14.32 8.21
N GLN A 51 6.80 -14.90 7.21
CA GLN A 51 7.04 -16.26 6.77
C GLN A 51 8.49 -16.49 6.32
N LEU A 52 9.08 -15.53 5.58
CA LEU A 52 10.48 -15.57 5.17
C LEU A 52 11.41 -15.72 6.39
N VAL A 53 11.16 -14.92 7.43
CA VAL A 53 11.96 -14.89 8.66
C VAL A 53 11.74 -16.17 9.47
N HIS A 54 10.50 -16.60 9.66
CA HIS A 54 10.18 -17.86 10.35
C HIS A 54 10.82 -19.09 9.70
N GLN A 55 10.93 -19.11 8.37
CA GLN A 55 11.58 -20.20 7.64
C GLN A 55 13.11 -20.08 7.59
N GLY A 56 13.70 -19.01 8.14
CA GLY A 56 15.14 -18.78 8.13
C GLY A 56 15.72 -18.59 6.72
N VAL A 57 14.90 -18.15 5.76
CA VAL A 57 15.31 -17.99 4.35
C VAL A 57 15.93 -16.62 4.10
N GLY A 58 15.55 -15.61 4.90
CA GLY A 58 16.08 -14.26 4.77
C GLY A 58 15.60 -13.35 5.90
N PHE A 59 15.72 -12.04 5.69
CA PHE A 59 15.34 -11.02 6.66
C PHE A 59 14.59 -9.87 5.97
N THR A 60 13.81 -9.11 6.73
CA THR A 60 13.13 -7.90 6.27
C THR A 60 14.06 -6.70 6.42
N ALA A 61 14.45 -6.06 5.31
CA ALA A 61 15.29 -4.86 5.36
C ALA A 61 14.55 -3.65 5.96
N ALA A 62 13.32 -3.41 5.51
CA ALA A 62 12.42 -2.36 5.98
C ALA A 62 10.96 -2.73 5.68
N THR A 63 10.04 -2.22 6.48
CA THR A 63 8.62 -2.14 6.15
C THR A 63 8.33 -0.89 5.31
N THR A 64 7.33 -0.93 4.45
CA THR A 64 6.97 0.25 3.64
C THR A 64 6.46 1.43 4.47
N GLY A 65 6.00 1.17 5.70
CA GLY A 65 5.65 2.22 6.67
C GLY A 65 6.85 3.04 7.15
N GLU A 66 8.07 2.49 7.07
CA GLU A 66 9.32 3.21 7.33
C GLU A 66 9.76 4.04 6.11
N LEU A 67 9.40 3.63 4.89
CA LEU A 67 9.71 4.37 3.66
C LEU A 67 8.81 5.60 3.49
N TRP A 68 7.52 5.42 3.77
CA TRP A 68 6.52 6.48 3.78
C TRP A 68 5.45 6.15 4.83
N LYS A 69 5.43 6.96 5.90
CA LYS A 69 4.52 6.78 7.03
C LYS A 69 3.08 7.00 6.57
N GLY A 70 2.25 5.98 6.79
CA GLY A 70 0.85 6.01 6.37
C GLY A 70 0.67 6.05 4.85
N HIS A 71 1.61 5.49 4.07
CA HIS A 71 1.47 5.43 2.61
C HIS A 71 0.14 4.78 2.16
N PRO A 72 -0.42 5.23 1.03
CA PRO A 72 -1.51 4.54 0.35
C PRO A 72 -1.03 3.19 -0.19
N GLU A 73 -1.89 2.17 -0.21
CA GLU A 73 -1.51 0.85 -0.68
C GLU A 73 -2.60 0.23 -1.56
N LYS A 74 -3.48 -0.62 -1.00
CA LYS A 74 -4.50 -1.34 -1.75
C LYS A 74 -5.75 -0.50 -1.92
N ALA A 75 -6.44 -0.70 -3.05
CA ALA A 75 -7.72 -0.06 -3.34
C ALA A 75 -8.79 -1.10 -3.64
N LEU A 76 -10.04 -0.77 -3.31
CA LEU A 76 -11.21 -1.46 -3.82
C LEU A 76 -11.57 -0.87 -5.19
N GLY A 77 -11.18 -1.56 -6.27
CA GLY A 77 -11.51 -1.18 -7.63
C GLY A 77 -12.74 -1.93 -8.16
N LEU A 78 -13.69 -1.21 -8.75
CA LEU A 78 -14.82 -1.78 -9.48
C LEU A 78 -14.81 -1.26 -10.93
N ARG A 79 -15.34 -2.05 -11.88
CA ARG A 79 -15.47 -1.59 -13.26
C ARG A 79 -16.52 -0.47 -13.34
N ALA A 80 -16.22 0.61 -14.05
CA ALA A 80 -17.16 1.74 -14.24
C ALA A 80 -18.55 1.29 -14.72
N ALA A 81 -18.61 0.42 -15.74
CA ALA A 81 -19.87 -0.13 -16.24
C ALA A 81 -20.69 -0.91 -15.18
N PHE A 82 -20.04 -1.51 -14.18
CA PHE A 82 -20.75 -2.14 -13.07
C PHE A 82 -21.33 -1.10 -12.12
N ILE A 83 -20.56 -0.05 -11.82
CA ILE A 83 -20.98 1.06 -10.96
C ILE A 83 -22.21 1.75 -11.56
N ASP A 84 -22.13 2.12 -12.84
CA ASP A 84 -23.20 2.85 -13.55
C ASP A 84 -24.49 2.03 -13.61
N LYS A 85 -24.37 0.71 -13.83
CA LYS A 85 -25.50 -0.21 -13.90
C LYS A 85 -26.08 -0.56 -12.52
N ASN A 86 -25.26 -0.55 -11.47
CA ASN A 86 -25.65 -1.03 -10.14
C ASN A 86 -25.22 -0.04 -9.03
N PRO A 87 -25.74 1.21 -9.02
CA PRO A 87 -25.32 2.23 -8.07
C PRO A 87 -25.64 1.84 -6.61
N ASN A 88 -26.83 1.29 -6.36
CA ASN A 88 -27.23 0.85 -5.01
C ASN A 88 -26.36 -0.32 -4.51
N ALA A 89 -26.04 -1.28 -5.38
CA ALA A 89 -25.17 -2.39 -5.02
C ALA A 89 -23.74 -1.90 -4.75
N THR A 90 -23.25 -0.94 -5.53
CA THR A 90 -21.95 -0.30 -5.32
C THR A 90 -21.88 0.36 -3.95
N LYS A 91 -22.92 1.14 -3.58
CA LYS A 91 -23.00 1.77 -2.26
C LYS A 91 -23.05 0.75 -1.14
N ALA A 92 -23.83 -0.33 -1.30
CA ALA A 92 -23.90 -1.42 -0.31
C ALA A 92 -22.55 -2.13 -0.13
N ILE A 93 -21.80 -2.38 -1.22
CA ILE A 93 -20.46 -2.96 -1.16
C ILE A 93 -19.50 -2.02 -0.41
N LEU A 94 -19.54 -0.71 -0.71
CA LEU A 94 -18.70 0.27 -0.02
C LEU A 94 -18.98 0.27 1.49
N MET A 95 -20.26 0.34 1.90
CA MET A 95 -20.63 0.33 3.32
C MET A 95 -20.20 -0.98 4.02
N ALA A 96 -20.41 -2.14 3.38
CA ALA A 96 -19.98 -3.43 3.94
C ALA A 96 -18.45 -3.51 4.12
N VAL A 97 -17.70 -2.97 3.15
CA VAL A 97 -16.23 -2.91 3.24
C VAL A 97 -15.78 -1.95 4.33
N MET A 98 -16.45 -0.81 4.50
CA MET A 98 -16.17 0.14 5.58
C MET A 98 -16.36 -0.48 6.97
N GLU A 99 -17.47 -1.19 7.20
CA GLU A 99 -17.70 -1.91 8.46
C GLU A 99 -16.63 -2.99 8.69
N ALA A 100 -16.27 -3.75 7.66
CA ALA A 100 -15.19 -4.74 7.75
C ALA A 100 -13.84 -4.08 8.08
N GLN A 101 -13.53 -2.91 7.51
CA GLN A 101 -12.32 -2.15 7.83
C GLN A 101 -12.31 -1.68 9.29
N GLN A 102 -13.45 -1.21 9.81
CA GLN A 102 -13.60 -0.82 11.23
C GLN A 102 -13.35 -2.02 12.15
N TRP A 103 -13.92 -3.17 11.81
CA TRP A 103 -13.72 -4.40 12.56
C TRP A 103 -12.24 -4.86 12.53
N CYS A 104 -11.59 -4.82 11.35
CA CYS A 104 -10.17 -5.17 11.18
C CYS A 104 -9.19 -4.19 11.84
N GLU A 105 -9.58 -2.92 12.03
CA GLU A 105 -8.77 -1.91 12.71
C GLU A 105 -8.65 -2.21 14.22
N ALA A 106 -9.72 -2.71 14.83
CA ALA A 106 -9.82 -2.94 16.26
C ALA A 106 -8.81 -4.00 16.74
N MET A 107 -8.08 -3.71 17.82
CA MET A 107 -6.98 -4.57 18.29
C MET A 107 -7.48 -5.89 18.88
N GLU A 108 -8.64 -5.83 19.53
CA GLU A 108 -9.38 -6.97 20.08
C GLU A 108 -9.78 -8.00 19.01
N ASN A 109 -9.92 -7.59 17.75
CA ASN A 109 -10.34 -8.46 16.65
C ASN A 109 -9.17 -9.10 15.90
N LYS A 110 -7.91 -8.69 16.17
CA LYS A 110 -6.75 -9.12 15.36
C LYS A 110 -6.49 -10.62 15.42
N ASP A 111 -6.73 -11.25 16.57
CA ASP A 111 -6.55 -12.70 16.74
C ASP A 111 -7.56 -13.47 15.88
N GLU A 112 -8.84 -13.06 15.91
CA GLU A 112 -9.88 -13.65 15.07
C GLU A 112 -9.61 -13.36 13.58
N MET A 113 -9.21 -12.14 13.23
CA MET A 113 -8.84 -11.75 11.88
C MET A 113 -7.74 -12.66 11.31
N ALA A 114 -6.64 -12.83 12.05
CA ALA A 114 -5.54 -13.69 11.64
C ALA A 114 -5.98 -15.16 11.51
N ALA A 115 -6.80 -15.63 12.46
CA ALA A 115 -7.34 -16.98 12.42
C ALA A 115 -8.27 -17.22 11.23
N ILE A 116 -9.06 -16.23 10.79
CA ILE A 116 -9.87 -16.30 9.57
C ILE A 116 -8.96 -16.35 8.35
N ILE A 117 -8.05 -15.39 8.20
CA ILE A 117 -7.17 -15.26 7.02
C ILE A 117 -6.30 -16.51 6.83
N GLY A 118 -5.81 -17.10 7.92
CA GLY A 118 -4.95 -18.30 7.88
C GLY A 118 -5.66 -19.59 7.43
N LYS A 119 -7.00 -19.63 7.41
CA LYS A 119 -7.74 -20.86 7.06
C LYS A 119 -7.44 -21.30 5.63
N ARG A 120 -7.61 -22.61 5.39
CA ARG A 120 -7.45 -23.26 4.08
C ARG A 120 -8.30 -22.62 2.98
N GLN A 121 -9.49 -22.14 3.31
CA GLN A 121 -10.39 -21.50 2.34
C GLN A 121 -9.92 -20.11 1.88
N TRP A 122 -8.93 -19.52 2.56
CA TRP A 122 -8.40 -18.18 2.29
C TRP A 122 -6.91 -18.25 1.91
N MET A 123 -6.00 -17.81 2.77
CA MET A 123 -4.57 -17.75 2.45
C MET A 123 -3.86 -19.09 2.67
N ASN A 124 -4.43 -19.98 3.50
CA ASN A 124 -3.84 -21.27 3.85
C ASN A 124 -2.38 -21.15 4.35
N VAL A 125 -2.16 -20.26 5.32
CA VAL A 125 -0.86 -20.03 5.96
C VAL A 125 -1.00 -20.09 7.48
N PRO A 126 0.08 -20.42 8.21
CA PRO A 126 0.05 -20.42 9.67
C PRO A 126 -0.37 -19.04 10.23
N THR A 127 -1.27 -19.03 11.21
CA THR A 127 -1.68 -17.80 11.91
C THR A 127 -0.49 -17.07 12.54
N ALA A 128 0.54 -17.81 12.95
CA ALA A 128 1.78 -17.27 13.50
C ALA A 128 2.51 -16.34 12.51
N ASP A 129 2.43 -16.59 11.19
CA ASP A 129 3.03 -15.74 10.16
C ASP A 129 2.26 -14.41 9.98
N ILE A 130 1.08 -14.26 10.60
CA ILE A 130 0.19 -13.11 10.39
C ILE A 130 0.10 -12.24 11.64
N ILE A 131 -0.17 -12.85 12.80
CA ILE A 131 -0.73 -12.14 13.96
C ILE A 131 0.21 -11.09 14.57
N GLY A 132 1.51 -11.37 14.66
CA GLY A 132 2.48 -10.44 15.25
C GLY A 132 2.50 -9.11 14.50
N ARG A 133 2.66 -9.17 13.17
CA ARG A 133 2.72 -7.97 12.33
C ARG A 133 1.40 -7.21 12.24
N LEU A 134 0.26 -7.89 12.40
CA LEU A 134 -1.06 -7.23 12.53
C LEU A 134 -1.20 -6.40 13.82
N LYS A 135 -0.41 -6.73 14.86
CA LYS A 135 -0.37 -6.07 16.16
C LYS A 135 0.81 -5.10 16.33
N GLY A 136 1.67 -4.98 15.32
CA GLY A 136 2.83 -4.08 15.34
C GLY A 136 4.11 -4.71 15.85
N ASP A 137 4.11 -6.03 16.08
CA ASP A 137 5.29 -6.80 16.42
C ASP A 137 5.95 -7.27 15.11
N ILE A 138 7.09 -6.66 14.78
CA ILE A 138 7.80 -6.91 13.54
C ILE A 138 9.10 -7.62 13.88
N ASN A 139 9.12 -8.91 13.60
CA ASN A 139 10.34 -9.70 13.55
C ASN A 139 10.99 -9.48 12.19
N TYR A 140 12.05 -8.66 12.15
CA TYR A 140 12.77 -8.40 10.91
C TYR A 140 13.72 -9.55 10.55
N GLY A 141 14.00 -10.48 11.47
CA GLY A 141 15.11 -11.41 11.33
C GLY A 141 16.47 -10.73 11.56
N ASN A 142 17.56 -11.48 11.41
CA ASN A 142 18.92 -10.97 11.61
C ASN A 142 19.10 -10.24 12.96
N ASP A 143 18.61 -10.87 14.04
CA ASP A 143 18.60 -10.37 15.42
C ASP A 143 17.88 -9.03 15.65
N ARG A 144 17.06 -8.59 14.68
CA ARG A 144 16.28 -7.35 14.78
C ARG A 144 14.80 -7.64 15.00
N VAL A 145 14.28 -7.19 16.15
CA VAL A 145 12.87 -7.27 16.51
C VAL A 145 12.40 -5.91 17.03
N ALA A 146 11.20 -5.50 16.62
CA ALA A 146 10.52 -4.34 17.17
C ALA A 146 9.12 -4.76 17.63
N THR A 147 8.71 -4.32 18.82
CA THR A 147 7.44 -4.73 19.47
C THR A 147 6.56 -3.50 19.68
N GLY A 148 5.24 -3.65 19.47
CA GLY A 148 4.27 -2.58 19.70
C GLY A 148 4.50 -1.34 18.82
N THR A 149 5.06 -1.51 17.64
CA THR A 149 5.26 -0.40 16.69
C THR A 149 3.92 0.09 16.15
N ASP A 150 3.85 1.33 15.72
CA ASP A 150 2.69 1.87 15.00
C ASP A 150 2.83 1.73 13.46
N LEU A 151 3.67 0.77 13.02
CA LEU A 151 3.94 0.44 11.62
C LEU A 151 3.04 -0.68 11.08
N TYR A 152 2.15 -1.24 11.90
CA TYR A 152 1.17 -2.24 11.47
C TYR A 152 0.20 -1.68 10.42
N MET A 153 -0.38 -2.58 9.62
CA MET A 153 -1.43 -2.25 8.65
C MET A 153 -2.65 -1.63 9.35
N LYS A 154 -3.00 -0.42 8.94
CA LYS A 154 -4.23 0.27 9.34
C LYS A 154 -5.30 0.07 8.27
N PHE A 155 -6.55 0.11 8.67
CA PHE A 155 -7.70 -0.14 7.79
C PHE A 155 -8.74 0.98 7.84
N TRP A 156 -8.82 1.74 8.94
CA TRP A 156 -9.90 2.72 9.12
C TRP A 156 -9.45 4.11 9.58
N LYS A 157 -8.92 4.22 10.80
CA LYS A 157 -8.69 5.50 11.49
C LYS A 157 -7.70 6.40 10.74
N GLY A 158 -7.94 7.71 10.75
CA GLY A 158 -7.04 8.71 10.17
C GLY A 158 -7.16 8.85 8.65
N GLY A 159 -8.34 8.59 8.09
CA GLY A 159 -8.59 8.69 6.66
C GLY A 159 -8.00 7.56 5.83
N VAL A 160 -7.67 6.41 6.45
CA VAL A 160 -7.02 5.28 5.77
C VAL A 160 -7.89 4.66 4.68
N SER A 161 -9.21 4.57 4.93
CA SER A 161 -10.17 4.04 3.95
C SER A 161 -10.49 5.06 2.84
N TYR A 162 -10.34 6.35 3.11
CA TYR A 162 -10.72 7.40 2.17
C TYR A 162 -9.72 7.46 1.00
N PRO A 163 -10.17 7.34 -0.27
CA PRO A 163 -9.29 7.29 -1.41
C PRO A 163 -8.85 8.70 -1.83
N PHE A 164 -7.87 9.28 -1.14
CA PHE A 164 -7.35 10.61 -1.45
C PHE A 164 -6.84 10.67 -2.91
N LYS A 165 -7.34 11.63 -3.70
CA LYS A 165 -6.84 11.92 -5.05
C LYS A 165 -5.36 12.30 -5.06
N SER A 166 -4.84 12.91 -3.99
CA SER A 166 -3.41 13.22 -3.86
C SER A 166 -2.53 11.97 -3.92
N HIS A 167 -3.03 10.84 -3.43
CA HIS A 167 -2.31 9.57 -3.44
C HIS A 167 -2.28 8.94 -4.84
N ASP A 168 -3.40 8.96 -5.55
CA ASP A 168 -3.47 8.53 -6.95
C ASP A 168 -2.53 9.36 -7.83
N SER A 169 -2.45 10.68 -7.58
CA SER A 169 -1.50 11.57 -8.26
C SER A 169 -0.05 11.16 -8.02
N TRP A 170 0.33 10.73 -6.81
CA TRP A 170 1.68 10.24 -6.53
C TRP A 170 1.98 8.96 -7.31
N PHE A 171 1.04 8.01 -7.34
CA PHE A 171 1.21 6.77 -8.11
C PHE A 171 1.41 7.04 -9.60
N LEU A 172 0.67 7.99 -10.19
CA LEU A 172 0.87 8.39 -11.58
C LEU A 172 2.22 9.10 -11.78
N ALA A 173 2.61 10.00 -10.87
CA ALA A 173 3.91 10.66 -10.92
C ALA A 173 5.08 9.65 -10.87
N GLU A 174 5.05 8.68 -9.96
CA GLU A 174 6.06 7.62 -9.91
C GLU A 174 6.04 6.72 -11.16
N ASN A 175 4.88 6.45 -11.75
CA ASN A 175 4.84 5.71 -13.01
C ASN A 175 5.40 6.54 -14.19
N ILE A 176 5.24 7.87 -14.18
CA ILE A 176 5.94 8.76 -15.12
C ILE A 176 7.46 8.72 -14.88
N ARG A 177 7.90 8.80 -13.61
CA ARG A 177 9.32 8.72 -13.21
C ARG A 177 10.02 7.50 -13.83
N TRP A 178 9.31 6.37 -13.89
CA TRP A 178 9.83 5.11 -14.43
C TRP A 178 9.40 4.80 -15.87
N GLY A 179 8.86 5.79 -16.58
CA GLY A 179 8.53 5.69 -18.02
C GLY A 179 7.37 4.73 -18.34
N LYS A 180 6.53 4.40 -17.36
CA LYS A 180 5.30 3.60 -17.56
C LYS A 180 4.16 4.43 -18.15
N PHE A 181 4.13 5.72 -17.81
CA PHE A 181 3.31 6.73 -18.49
C PHE A 181 4.20 7.75 -19.20
N ALA A 182 3.67 8.38 -20.25
CA ALA A 182 4.36 9.46 -20.94
C ALA A 182 4.56 10.66 -20.00
N ALA A 183 5.67 11.38 -20.14
CA ALA A 183 5.96 12.58 -19.34
C ALA A 183 4.91 13.68 -19.48
N THR A 184 4.16 13.69 -20.60
CA THR A 184 3.07 14.63 -20.88
C THR A 184 1.70 14.18 -20.38
N THR A 185 1.63 13.10 -19.60
CA THR A 185 0.35 12.58 -19.08
C THR A 185 -0.31 13.60 -18.15
N ASP A 186 -1.55 13.96 -18.42
CA ASP A 186 -2.36 14.78 -17.52
C ASP A 186 -2.80 13.95 -16.31
N ILE A 187 -2.00 14.03 -15.24
CA ILE A 187 -2.25 13.33 -13.98
C ILE A 187 -3.64 13.68 -13.44
N LYS A 188 -3.99 14.97 -13.42
CA LYS A 188 -5.22 15.44 -12.78
C LYS A 188 -6.44 14.90 -13.52
N ALA A 189 -6.45 14.99 -14.85
CA ALA A 189 -7.56 14.49 -15.65
C ALA A 189 -7.78 12.99 -15.45
N LEU A 190 -6.70 12.20 -15.42
CA LEU A 190 -6.80 10.75 -15.24
C LEU A 190 -7.28 10.37 -13.83
N VAL A 191 -6.79 11.05 -12.79
CA VAL A 191 -7.28 10.85 -11.41
C VAL A 191 -8.76 11.22 -11.29
N ASP A 192 -9.18 12.36 -11.84
CA ASP A 192 -10.57 12.79 -11.78
C ASP A 192 -11.54 11.85 -12.53
N GLN A 193 -11.04 11.12 -13.53
CA GLN A 193 -11.82 10.13 -14.26
C GLN A 193 -12.02 8.82 -13.48
N VAL A 194 -11.04 8.41 -12.66
CA VAL A 194 -11.01 7.08 -12.04
C VAL A 194 -11.40 7.11 -10.56
N ASN A 195 -10.90 8.10 -9.82
CA ASN A 195 -11.11 8.18 -8.38
C ASN A 195 -12.55 8.58 -8.06
N ARG A 196 -13.24 7.73 -7.28
CA ARG A 196 -14.64 7.92 -6.87
C ARG A 196 -14.77 8.19 -5.37
N GLU A 197 -13.94 9.09 -4.85
CA GLU A 197 -14.03 9.56 -3.46
C GLU A 197 -15.42 10.16 -3.12
N ASP A 198 -16.14 10.67 -4.12
CA ASP A 198 -17.53 11.12 -4.01
C ASP A 198 -18.45 9.98 -3.53
N LEU A 199 -18.34 8.78 -4.13
CA LEU A 199 -19.13 7.62 -3.72
C LEU A 199 -18.75 7.14 -2.32
N TRP A 200 -17.47 7.23 -1.97
CA TRP A 200 -17.02 6.92 -0.61
C TRP A 200 -17.69 7.85 0.40
N ARG A 201 -17.73 9.17 0.14
CA ARG A 201 -18.37 10.14 1.03
C ARG A 201 -19.87 9.88 1.19
N GLU A 202 -20.54 9.58 0.09
CA GLU A 202 -21.97 9.24 0.12
C GLU A 202 -22.25 7.96 0.93
N ALA A 203 -21.43 6.93 0.77
CA ALA A 203 -21.54 5.69 1.54
C ALA A 203 -21.23 5.91 3.02
N ALA A 204 -20.17 6.66 3.34
CA ALA A 204 -19.79 6.98 4.72
C ALA A 204 -20.88 7.78 5.44
N LYS A 205 -21.51 8.73 4.75
CA LYS A 205 -22.64 9.50 5.28
C LYS A 205 -23.84 8.60 5.61
N ASP A 206 -24.22 7.71 4.70
CA ASP A 206 -25.36 6.80 4.92
C ASP A 206 -25.08 5.78 6.02
N LEU A 207 -23.83 5.32 6.15
CA LEU A 207 -23.38 4.44 7.22
C LEU A 207 -23.31 5.15 8.59
N GLY A 208 -23.42 6.48 8.61
CA GLY A 208 -23.35 7.27 9.85
C GLY A 208 -21.93 7.46 10.38
N VAL A 209 -20.92 7.40 9.51
CA VAL A 209 -19.53 7.74 9.88
C VAL A 209 -19.49 9.19 10.39
N ALA A 210 -18.81 9.41 11.52
CA ALA A 210 -18.73 10.73 12.12
C ALA A 210 -18.10 11.74 11.14
N ALA A 211 -18.66 12.96 11.08
CA ALA A 211 -18.16 13.98 10.16
C ALA A 211 -16.68 14.33 10.37
N ALA A 212 -16.17 14.18 11.60
CA ALA A 212 -14.75 14.36 11.93
C ALA A 212 -13.82 13.27 11.33
N ASP A 213 -14.37 12.09 11.03
CA ASP A 213 -13.63 10.98 10.42
C ASP A 213 -13.67 11.00 8.88
N ILE A 214 -14.46 11.91 8.29
CA ILE A 214 -14.53 12.13 6.85
C ILE A 214 -13.56 13.26 6.49
N PRO A 215 -12.47 13.00 5.73
CA PRO A 215 -11.50 14.03 5.39
C PRO A 215 -12.14 15.22 4.67
N ALA A 216 -11.76 16.46 5.03
CA ALA A 216 -12.38 17.66 4.45
C ALA A 216 -11.98 17.95 3.00
N SER A 217 -10.90 17.34 2.51
CA SER A 217 -10.31 17.58 1.20
C SER A 217 -9.96 16.25 0.52
N PRO A 218 -10.01 16.16 -0.82
CA PRO A 218 -9.51 14.99 -1.57
C PRO A 218 -7.97 14.90 -1.57
N SER A 219 -7.27 15.86 -0.95
CA SER A 219 -5.83 15.82 -0.73
C SER A 219 -5.51 15.61 0.75
N ARG A 220 -4.55 14.72 1.04
CA ARG A 220 -3.96 14.58 2.39
C ARG A 220 -2.86 15.62 2.67
N GLY A 221 -2.58 16.48 1.70
CA GLY A 221 -1.54 17.50 1.78
C GLY A 221 -0.19 16.99 1.30
N VAL A 222 0.86 17.62 1.83
CA VAL A 222 2.25 17.34 1.47
C VAL A 222 2.72 16.03 2.12
N GLU A 223 3.32 15.16 1.33
CA GLU A 223 3.82 13.85 1.77
C GLU A 223 5.34 13.88 1.87
N THR A 224 5.91 13.25 2.90
CA THR A 224 7.36 13.19 3.13
C THR A 224 7.83 11.73 3.20
N PHE A 225 8.90 11.43 2.47
CA PHE A 225 9.52 10.12 2.40
C PHE A 225 10.72 10.04 3.35
N PHE A 226 11.17 8.82 3.63
CA PHE A 226 12.25 8.55 4.59
C PHE A 226 13.59 9.23 4.27
N ASP A 227 13.84 9.55 3.00
CA ASP A 227 15.04 10.24 2.50
C ASP A 227 14.88 11.78 2.47
N GLY A 228 13.79 12.30 3.04
CA GLY A 228 13.48 13.72 3.10
C GLY A 228 12.89 14.31 1.82
N LYS A 229 12.60 13.48 0.80
CA LYS A 229 11.88 13.95 -0.39
C LYS A 229 10.45 14.30 -0.04
N ILE A 230 9.95 15.30 -0.75
CA ILE A 230 8.63 15.87 -0.52
C ILE A 230 7.82 15.74 -1.80
N PHE A 231 6.63 15.16 -1.69
CA PHE A 231 5.63 15.19 -2.74
C PHE A 231 4.53 16.19 -2.37
N ASP A 232 4.46 17.29 -3.12
CA ASP A 232 3.33 18.20 -3.09
C ASP A 232 2.38 17.84 -4.25
N PRO A 233 1.15 17.37 -3.97
CA PRO A 233 0.18 17.04 -5.03
C PRO A 233 -0.22 18.25 -5.88
N ALA A 234 0.00 19.48 -5.42
CA ALA A 234 -0.21 20.69 -6.22
C ALA A 234 0.91 20.94 -7.24
N ASN A 235 2.10 20.33 -7.07
CA ASN A 235 3.22 20.44 -8.00
C ASN A 235 4.01 19.12 -8.14
N PRO A 236 3.43 18.08 -8.78
CA PRO A 236 4.12 16.80 -9.00
C PRO A 236 5.42 16.92 -9.79
N SER A 237 5.55 17.92 -10.67
CA SER A 237 6.77 18.14 -11.47
C SER A 237 7.97 18.49 -10.58
N ALA A 238 7.80 19.36 -9.57
CA ALA A 238 8.87 19.69 -8.64
C ALA A 238 9.37 18.47 -7.86
N TYR A 239 8.47 17.55 -7.51
CA TYR A 239 8.85 16.26 -6.93
C TYR A 239 9.73 15.45 -7.89
N LEU A 240 9.31 15.28 -9.14
CA LEU A 240 10.07 14.53 -10.16
C LEU A 240 11.45 15.13 -10.44
N ASP A 241 11.53 16.46 -10.51
CA ASP A 241 12.79 17.19 -10.72
C ASP A 241 13.76 17.00 -9.55
N SER A 242 13.24 16.85 -8.33
CA SER A 242 14.06 16.65 -7.14
C SER A 242 14.76 15.27 -7.09
N LEU A 243 14.32 14.30 -7.89
CA LEU A 243 14.79 12.91 -7.84
C LEU A 243 16.00 12.70 -8.76
N LYS A 244 17.08 12.14 -8.21
CA LYS A 244 18.33 11.91 -8.95
C LYS A 244 18.21 10.78 -9.97
N ILE A 245 17.68 9.63 -9.55
CA ILE A 245 17.52 8.44 -10.39
C ILE A 245 16.05 8.35 -10.87
N LYS A 246 15.89 8.37 -12.18
CA LYS A 246 14.63 8.30 -12.92
C LYS A 246 14.91 7.74 -14.33
N ALA A 247 13.90 7.16 -14.99
CA ALA A 247 14.07 6.59 -16.33
C ALA A 247 14.29 7.67 -17.40
N SER A 248 13.76 8.88 -17.17
CA SER A 248 13.92 10.05 -18.03
C SER A 248 15.15 10.86 -17.63
N ALA A 249 16.25 10.69 -18.36
CA ALA A 249 17.25 11.73 -18.58
C ALA A 249 17.24 12.07 -20.07
#